data_AF-A0A1B6K5M2-F1
#
_entry.id   AF-A0A1B6K5M2-F1
#
_cell.length_a   1.000
_cell.length_b   1.000
_cell.length_c   1.000
_cell.angle_alpha   90.00
_cell.angle_beta   90.00
_cell.angle_gamma   90.00
#
_symmetry.space_group_name_H-M   'P 1'
#
loop_
_entity.id
_entity.type
_entity.pdbx_description
1 polymer ?
#
loop_
_entity_poly.entity_id
_entity_poly.type
_entity_poly.pdbx_seq_one_letter_code
_entity_poly.pdbx_strand_id
1 'polypeptide(L)'
;MDSAMRNTDRPKSSEDCNVSLINPDSQTTLYLEDDNNSFGVGDLPLEDNITSPKVENESKPIWPTDHLRDSDEIVDVLRPEQIRWFYKNIANKQWVEFNGYDSLRIEKRYKNLNEKEWRDYNATYRSKKNQDKSPNSSPTFESFKTNGNHAKSSTSAEECSSPSSETADRVVVRGGLYEVVVPKRNCTSIFWPGEETVITRGTWFYENTWQPVELDISEDLEQAHLSLFIGKKNSDYVHDAKTPKKVVHTKQLAENNIDWYAPLEVYLYSQATPSKIVRNLTSRLGGYFQKKSGYRLLRGYKDLATDKDKHKDISHLVFVVHGIGQKMDIGGRILHNTSLIRHNVTTLHERLFPSSSERAEFFPVEWRTNLTLDGGLVEAITPLHLTQLRNILNTSAMDIMYYTSPIYCAEIQRGLITELNRLYAMFVERNPSHDV
;
A
#
# COMPACT_ATOMS: atom_id res chain seq x y z
N MET A 1 67.20 31.28 -17.56
CA MET A 1 65.74 31.40 -17.73
C MET A 1 65.14 30.07 -17.33
N ASP A 2 64.66 30.02 -16.08
CA ASP A 2 63.58 29.22 -15.50
C ASP A 2 63.62 27.68 -15.73
N SER A 3 63.85 26.80 -14.73
CA SER A 3 63.10 26.58 -13.47
C SER A 3 61.61 26.38 -13.75
N ALA A 4 60.88 25.32 -13.40
CA ALA A 4 61.11 24.11 -12.63
C ALA A 4 59.91 23.16 -12.86
N MET A 5 60.12 21.86 -12.57
CA MET A 5 59.18 20.89 -11.97
C MET A 5 57.93 20.43 -12.75
N ARG A 6 57.91 19.15 -13.18
CA ARG A 6 57.37 17.94 -12.48
C ARG A 6 55.83 17.89 -12.52
N ASN A 7 55.20 17.03 -13.32
CA ASN A 7 55.12 15.56 -13.23
C ASN A 7 54.63 15.09 -11.84
N THR A 8 53.38 14.61 -11.76
CA THR A 8 53.00 13.21 -11.44
C THR A 8 51.53 13.10 -11.03
N ASP A 9 50.91 12.02 -11.50
CA ASP A 9 49.66 11.40 -11.05
C ASP A 9 49.32 11.58 -9.56
N ARG A 10 48.02 11.75 -9.27
CA ARG A 10 47.35 11.32 -8.02
C ARG A 10 45.83 11.17 -8.22
N PRO A 11 45.11 10.50 -7.30
CA PRO A 11 44.23 9.37 -7.60
C PRO A 11 42.74 9.76 -7.70
N LYS A 12 41.93 8.84 -8.24
CA LYS A 12 40.47 8.82 -8.09
C LYS A 12 40.13 8.63 -6.60
N SER A 13 39.76 9.70 -5.90
CA SER A 13 39.12 9.64 -4.59
C SER A 13 37.61 9.57 -4.76
N SER A 14 37.02 8.57 -4.13
CA SER A 14 35.58 8.31 -3.98
C SER A 14 35.01 9.12 -2.81
N GLU A 15 35.06 10.45 -2.91
CA GLU A 15 34.43 11.36 -1.95
C GLU A 15 33.54 12.29 -2.77
N ASP A 16 32.23 12.00 -2.80
CA ASP A 16 31.14 12.95 -3.05
C ASP A 16 29.81 12.16 -3.16
N CYS A 17 29.30 11.70 -2.01
CA CYS A 17 27.91 11.21 -1.88
C CYS A 17 27.31 11.70 -0.55
N ASN A 18 27.64 12.92 -0.13
CA ASN A 18 27.00 13.59 1.01
C ASN A 18 26.27 14.83 0.49
N VAL A 19 25.26 14.62 -0.35
CA VAL A 19 24.37 15.70 -0.78
C VAL A 19 23.38 15.95 0.36
N SER A 20 23.73 16.88 1.24
CA SER A 20 22.81 17.43 2.22
C SER A 20 21.93 18.47 1.54
N LEU A 21 20.60 18.34 1.60
CA LEU A 21 19.69 19.38 1.10
C LEU A 21 19.91 20.70 1.87
N ILE A 22 20.23 20.59 3.15
CA ILE A 22 20.38 21.71 4.06
C ILE A 22 21.56 21.44 4.99
N ASN A 23 22.62 22.25 4.92
CA ASN A 23 23.77 22.12 5.84
C ASN A 23 23.37 22.58 7.25
N PRO A 24 23.58 21.75 8.30
CA PRO A 24 23.18 22.07 9.67
C PRO A 24 24.16 23.03 10.40
N ASP A 25 24.78 23.96 9.67
CA ASP A 25 25.66 24.96 10.29
C ASP A 25 24.84 25.90 11.18
N SER A 26 25.48 26.47 12.20
CA SER A 26 24.89 27.37 13.21
C SER A 26 24.27 28.67 12.66
N GLN A 27 24.26 28.86 11.34
CA GLN A 27 23.64 30.00 10.64
C GLN A 27 22.49 29.60 9.71
N THR A 28 22.20 28.30 9.51
CA THR A 28 21.11 27.85 8.63
C THR A 28 19.77 27.96 9.35
N THR A 29 19.28 29.19 9.45
CA THR A 29 17.91 29.47 9.90
C THR A 29 17.00 29.29 8.69
N LEU A 30 16.04 28.36 8.77
CA LEU A 30 14.92 28.37 7.83
C LEU A 30 14.11 29.65 8.09
N TYR A 31 14.38 30.69 7.30
CA TYR A 31 13.57 31.89 7.31
C TYR A 31 12.19 31.51 6.78
N LEU A 32 11.21 31.42 7.67
CA LEU A 32 9.81 31.62 7.29
C LEU A 32 9.73 33.12 6.98
N GLU A 33 9.68 33.49 5.71
CA GLU A 33 9.31 34.85 5.36
C GLU A 33 7.92 35.10 5.94
N ASP A 34 7.80 36.11 6.82
CA ASP A 34 6.51 36.63 7.25
C ASP A 34 5.86 37.28 6.02
N ASP A 35 5.19 36.48 5.20
CA ASP A 35 4.30 36.95 4.15
C ASP A 35 3.03 37.54 4.80
N ASN A 36 3.22 38.65 5.50
CA ASN A 36 2.17 39.62 5.81
C ASN A 36 1.87 40.53 4.62
N ASN A 37 2.41 40.23 3.43
CA ASN A 37 1.83 40.74 2.19
C ASN A 37 0.57 39.95 1.89
N SER A 38 -0.55 40.50 2.36
CA SER A 38 -1.87 40.30 1.76
C SER A 38 -1.73 40.22 0.24
N PHE A 39 -1.79 39.01 -0.31
CA PHE A 39 -2.11 38.82 -1.72
C PHE A 39 -3.53 39.34 -1.88
N GLY A 40 -3.64 40.62 -2.26
CA GLY A 40 -4.87 41.19 -2.77
C GLY A 40 -5.29 40.36 -3.97
N VAL A 41 -6.25 39.46 -3.75
CA VAL A 41 -7.03 38.86 -4.82
C VAL A 41 -7.77 40.04 -5.46
N GLY A 42 -7.19 40.60 -6.52
CA GLY A 42 -7.85 41.57 -7.36
C GLY A 42 -9.18 40.97 -7.82
N ASP A 43 -10.24 41.76 -7.67
CA ASP A 43 -11.61 41.43 -8.03
C ASP A 43 -11.69 40.75 -9.39
N LEU A 44 -11.81 39.42 -9.38
CA LEU A 44 -12.38 38.67 -10.49
C LEU A 44 -13.90 38.67 -10.28
N PRO A 45 -14.70 39.12 -11.25
CA PRO A 45 -16.14 39.17 -11.09
C PRO A 45 -16.66 37.74 -10.95
N LEU A 46 -17.15 37.41 -9.75
CA LEU A 46 -17.94 36.22 -9.50
C LEU A 46 -19.30 36.43 -10.17
N GLU A 47 -19.49 35.80 -11.34
CA GLU A 47 -20.85 35.58 -11.81
C GLU A 47 -21.52 34.56 -10.88
N ASP A 48 -22.45 35.05 -10.06
CA ASP A 48 -23.34 34.28 -9.20
C ASP A 48 -24.28 33.41 -10.03
N ASN A 49 -23.77 32.30 -10.55
CA ASN A 49 -24.59 31.19 -11.05
C ASN A 49 -23.82 29.86 -10.96
N ILE A 50 -23.39 29.49 -9.76
CA ILE A 50 -23.01 28.10 -9.46
C ILE A 50 -24.11 27.52 -8.56
N THR A 51 -25.12 26.97 -9.22
CA THR A 51 -26.06 26.06 -8.55
C THR A 51 -25.28 24.82 -8.14
N SER A 52 -25.33 24.46 -6.85
CA SER A 52 -24.77 23.21 -6.33
C SER A 52 -25.17 22.03 -7.22
N PRO A 53 -24.24 21.22 -7.75
CA PRO A 53 -24.65 20.08 -8.55
C PRO A 53 -25.35 19.09 -7.63
N LYS A 54 -26.64 18.87 -7.90
CA LYS A 54 -27.39 17.74 -7.34
C LYS A 54 -26.60 16.47 -7.62
N VAL A 55 -26.28 15.74 -6.56
CA VAL A 55 -25.80 14.36 -6.66
C VAL A 55 -26.96 13.52 -7.17
N GLU A 56 -27.08 13.44 -8.49
CA GLU A 56 -27.92 12.44 -9.14
C GLU A 56 -27.21 11.09 -8.99
N ASN A 57 -27.82 10.21 -8.20
CA ASN A 57 -27.52 8.78 -8.16
C ASN A 57 -27.86 8.17 -9.53
N GLU A 58 -27.01 8.39 -10.52
CA GLU A 58 -26.99 7.57 -11.73
C GLU A 58 -26.25 6.26 -11.40
N SER A 59 -27.03 5.24 -11.06
CA SER A 59 -26.62 3.85 -11.15
C SER A 59 -26.30 3.49 -12.60
N LYS A 60 -25.10 3.84 -13.07
CA LYS A 60 -24.55 3.28 -14.31
C LYS A 60 -24.08 1.85 -14.02
N PRO A 61 -24.52 0.84 -14.80
CA PRO A 61 -23.86 -0.45 -14.75
C PRO A 61 -22.45 -0.25 -15.33
N ILE A 62 -21.46 -0.32 -14.45
CA ILE A 62 -20.04 -0.22 -14.83
C ILE A 62 -19.64 -1.59 -15.42
N TRP A 63 -18.78 -1.57 -16.43
CA TRP A 63 -18.16 -2.67 -17.18
C TRP A 63 -18.93 -3.15 -18.43
N PRO A 64 -18.51 -2.72 -19.63
CA PRO A 64 -18.77 -3.44 -20.87
C PRO A 64 -18.23 -4.86 -20.75
N THR A 65 -19.05 -5.86 -21.04
CA THR A 65 -18.71 -7.29 -20.97
C THR A 65 -17.73 -7.76 -22.07
N ASP A 66 -17.25 -6.85 -22.91
CA ASP A 66 -16.46 -7.14 -24.12
C ASP A 66 -14.96 -7.41 -23.88
N HIS A 67 -14.48 -7.31 -22.63
CA HIS A 67 -13.10 -7.66 -22.28
C HIS A 67 -12.94 -9.07 -21.68
N LEU A 68 -13.98 -9.91 -21.75
CA LEU A 68 -13.79 -11.32 -21.50
C LEU A 68 -12.82 -11.84 -22.56
N ARG A 69 -11.61 -12.19 -22.10
CA ARG A 69 -10.56 -12.94 -22.82
C ARG A 69 -11.16 -13.90 -23.82
N ASP A 70 -10.44 -14.21 -24.90
CA ASP A 70 -10.86 -15.20 -25.91
C ASP A 70 -11.58 -16.36 -25.23
N SER A 71 -12.92 -16.34 -25.34
CA SER A 71 -13.79 -17.14 -24.52
C SER A 71 -13.64 -18.64 -24.82
N ASP A 72 -12.80 -18.97 -25.80
CA ASP A 72 -12.50 -20.31 -26.27
C ASP A 72 -11.00 -20.67 -26.23
N GLU A 73 -10.18 -19.94 -25.47
CA GLU A 73 -8.80 -20.35 -25.17
C GLU A 73 -8.78 -21.73 -24.48
N ILE A 74 -7.80 -22.57 -24.84
CA ILE A 74 -7.61 -23.86 -24.18
C ILE A 74 -7.27 -23.60 -22.71
N VAL A 75 -7.95 -24.30 -21.81
CA VAL A 75 -7.67 -24.20 -20.38
C VAL A 75 -6.28 -24.78 -20.09
N ASP A 76 -5.40 -23.93 -19.57
CA ASP A 76 -4.07 -24.27 -19.08
C ASP A 76 -3.77 -23.51 -17.78
N VAL A 77 -2.65 -23.82 -17.12
CA VAL A 77 -2.13 -23.13 -15.94
C VAL A 77 -2.06 -21.62 -16.20
N LEU A 78 -2.52 -20.82 -15.23
CA LEU A 78 -2.48 -19.35 -15.36
C LEU A 78 -1.05 -18.85 -15.57
N ARG A 79 -0.87 -18.05 -16.61
CA ARG A 79 0.36 -17.31 -16.87
C ARG A 79 0.51 -16.16 -15.85
N PRO A 80 1.74 -15.71 -15.52
CA PRO A 80 1.95 -14.58 -14.62
C PRO A 80 1.11 -13.34 -14.96
N GLU A 81 0.92 -13.07 -16.25
CA GLU A 81 0.16 -11.93 -16.77
C GLU A 81 -1.33 -12.04 -16.42
N GLN A 82 -1.84 -13.26 -16.22
CA GLN A 82 -3.23 -13.51 -15.88
C GLN A 82 -3.50 -13.45 -14.38
N ILE A 83 -2.46 -13.31 -13.55
CA ILE A 83 -2.52 -13.25 -12.09
C ILE A 83 -2.41 -11.80 -11.64
N ARG A 84 -3.10 -11.46 -10.56
CA ARG A 84 -3.06 -10.12 -9.96
C ARG A 84 -2.75 -10.23 -8.48
N TRP A 85 -1.79 -9.44 -8.01
CA TRP A 85 -1.50 -9.31 -6.59
C TRP A 85 -2.26 -8.12 -6.01
N PHE A 86 -2.61 -8.22 -4.73
CA PHE A 86 -3.36 -7.18 -4.02
C PHE A 86 -2.73 -6.89 -2.66
N TYR A 87 -2.92 -5.68 -2.17
CA TYR A 87 -2.66 -5.29 -0.79
C TYR A 87 -3.95 -4.85 -0.10
N LYS A 88 -4.00 -4.99 1.22
CA LYS A 88 -5.18 -4.62 2.01
C LYS A 88 -5.15 -3.13 2.33
N ASN A 89 -6.19 -2.40 1.93
CA ASN A 89 -6.36 -1.01 2.33
C ASN A 89 -6.57 -0.92 3.85
N ILE A 90 -5.79 -0.07 4.53
CA ILE A 90 -5.78 0.03 5.99
C ILE A 90 -7.12 0.57 6.52
N ALA A 91 -7.74 1.52 5.80
CA ALA A 91 -8.92 2.25 6.23
C ALA A 91 -10.21 1.44 6.06
N ASN A 92 -10.46 0.91 4.87
CA ASN A 92 -11.74 0.24 4.55
C ASN A 92 -11.62 -1.30 4.49
N LYS A 93 -10.43 -1.86 4.71
CA LYS A 93 -10.15 -3.30 4.65
C LYS A 93 -10.51 -3.94 3.31
N GLN A 94 -10.63 -3.20 2.22
CA GLN A 94 -10.81 -3.78 0.88
C GLN A 94 -9.46 -4.16 0.26
N TRP A 95 -9.46 -5.13 -0.66
CA TRP A 95 -8.27 -5.43 -1.45
C TRP A 95 -8.13 -4.41 -2.57
N VAL A 96 -6.93 -3.85 -2.69
CA VAL A 96 -6.52 -2.94 -3.75
C VAL A 96 -5.45 -3.63 -4.58
N GLU A 97 -5.62 -3.62 -5.89
CA GLU A 97 -4.72 -4.25 -6.83
C GLU A 97 -3.37 -3.54 -6.89
N PHE A 98 -2.30 -4.31 -7.03
CA PHE A 98 -1.05 -3.79 -7.57
C PHE A 98 -1.18 -3.63 -9.09
N ASN A 99 -0.50 -2.63 -9.67
CA ASN A 99 -0.38 -2.50 -11.13
C ASN A 99 0.28 -3.77 -11.74
N GLY A 100 0.28 -3.89 -13.07
CA GLY A 100 0.77 -5.11 -13.72
C GLY A 100 2.25 -5.34 -13.52
N TYR A 101 3.05 -4.30 -13.66
CA TYR A 101 4.49 -4.35 -13.47
C TYR A 101 4.87 -4.87 -12.07
N ASP A 102 4.25 -4.33 -11.02
CA ASP A 102 4.46 -4.75 -9.65
C ASP A 102 3.95 -6.18 -9.44
N SER A 103 2.77 -6.53 -9.96
CA SER A 103 2.21 -7.88 -9.86
C SER A 103 3.11 -8.93 -10.50
N LEU A 104 3.68 -8.65 -11.69
CA LEU A 104 4.60 -9.56 -12.38
C LEU A 104 5.87 -9.80 -11.56
N ARG A 105 6.42 -8.75 -10.94
CA ARG A 105 7.64 -8.85 -10.12
C ARG A 105 7.38 -9.61 -8.81
N ILE A 106 6.25 -9.35 -8.15
CA ILE A 106 5.83 -10.12 -6.97
C ILE A 106 5.62 -11.58 -7.36
N GLU A 107 4.92 -11.88 -8.46
CA GLU A 107 4.67 -13.24 -8.94
C GLU A 107 5.98 -13.96 -9.29
N LYS A 108 6.93 -13.28 -9.93
CA LYS A 108 8.26 -13.82 -10.21
C LYS A 108 8.98 -14.20 -8.92
N ARG A 109 8.94 -13.35 -7.89
CA ARG A 109 9.55 -13.64 -6.58
C ARG A 109 8.84 -14.79 -5.87
N TYR A 110 7.52 -14.85 -5.94
CA TYR A 110 6.69 -15.93 -5.38
C TYR A 110 7.03 -17.29 -5.99
N LYS A 111 7.16 -17.37 -7.32
CA LYS A 111 7.54 -18.62 -8.01
C LYS A 111 8.95 -19.12 -7.67
N ASN A 112 9.83 -18.21 -7.26
CA ASN A 112 11.22 -18.50 -6.92
C ASN A 112 11.48 -18.63 -5.41
N LEU A 113 10.42 -18.77 -4.58
CA LEU A 113 10.57 -19.02 -3.15
C LEU A 113 11.28 -20.37 -2.91
N ASN A 114 12.29 -20.38 -2.04
CA ASN A 114 12.93 -21.62 -1.60
C ASN A 114 12.08 -22.35 -0.53
N GLU A 115 12.47 -23.57 -0.15
CA GLU A 115 11.70 -24.38 0.80
C GLU A 115 11.48 -23.71 2.17
N LYS A 116 12.48 -22.99 2.69
CA LYS A 116 12.37 -22.29 3.97
C LYS A 116 11.35 -21.16 3.85
N GLU A 117 11.44 -20.38 2.80
CA GLU A 117 10.54 -19.26 2.54
C GLU A 117 9.10 -19.70 2.32
N TRP A 118 8.89 -20.85 1.68
CA TRP A 118 7.57 -21.47 1.56
C TRP A 118 6.97 -21.84 2.92
N ARG A 119 7.78 -22.31 3.87
CA ARG A 119 7.31 -22.56 5.24
C ARG A 119 6.89 -21.26 5.90
N ASP A 120 7.68 -20.20 5.76
CA ASP A 120 7.37 -18.88 6.33
C ASP A 120 6.09 -18.28 5.71
N TYR A 121 5.92 -18.40 4.39
CA TYR A 121 4.73 -17.97 3.65
C TYR A 121 3.46 -18.64 4.18
N ASN A 122 3.51 -19.96 4.33
CA ASN A 122 2.37 -20.77 4.79
C ASN A 122 2.08 -20.57 6.28
N ALA A 123 3.12 -20.42 7.11
CA ALA A 123 2.97 -20.15 8.54
C ALA A 123 2.31 -18.78 8.77
N THR A 124 2.77 -17.75 8.06
CA THR A 124 2.21 -16.40 8.17
C THR A 124 0.74 -16.35 7.78
N TYR A 125 0.37 -17.08 6.73
CA TYR A 125 -1.03 -17.19 6.31
C TYR A 125 -1.93 -17.80 7.38
N ARG A 126 -1.53 -18.95 7.95
CA ARG A 126 -2.29 -19.64 9.00
C ARG A 126 -2.44 -18.80 10.26
N SER A 127 -1.38 -18.08 10.65
CA SER A 127 -1.41 -17.19 11.82
C SER A 127 -2.44 -16.07 11.64
N LYS A 128 -2.44 -15.39 10.49
CA LYS A 128 -3.38 -14.29 10.21
C LYS A 128 -4.83 -14.78 10.10
N LYS A 129 -5.06 -15.94 9.47
CA LYS A 129 -6.40 -16.56 9.40
C LYS A 129 -6.98 -16.87 10.78
N ASN A 130 -6.15 -17.29 11.73
CA ASN A 130 -6.60 -17.56 13.09
C ASN A 130 -6.92 -16.28 13.88
N GLN A 131 -6.25 -15.16 13.60
CA GLN A 131 -6.59 -13.86 14.19
C GLN A 131 -7.93 -13.33 13.68
N ASP A 132 -8.21 -13.44 12.38
CA ASP A 132 -9.48 -12.97 11.78
C ASP A 132 -10.72 -13.75 12.29
N LYS A 133 -10.54 -14.96 12.80
CA LYS A 133 -11.61 -15.77 13.42
C LYS A 133 -11.89 -15.40 14.89
N SER A 134 -11.04 -14.60 15.52
CA SER A 134 -11.24 -14.12 16.89
C SER A 134 -11.84 -12.71 16.85
N PRO A 135 -13.10 -12.50 17.23
CA PRO A 135 -13.77 -11.20 17.07
C PRO A 135 -13.30 -10.11 18.04
N ASN A 136 -12.21 -10.31 18.81
CA ASN A 136 -11.87 -9.46 19.96
C ASN A 136 -10.38 -9.06 20.06
N SER A 137 -9.71 -8.77 18.95
CA SER A 137 -8.43 -8.05 19.02
C SER A 137 -8.35 -6.94 17.98
N SER A 138 -8.83 -5.76 18.36
CA SER A 138 -8.30 -4.52 17.81
C SER A 138 -6.79 -4.48 18.05
N PRO A 139 -5.95 -4.04 17.10
CA PRO A 139 -4.57 -3.73 17.40
C PRO A 139 -4.55 -2.45 18.23
N THR A 140 -4.58 -2.58 19.56
CA THR A 140 -4.26 -1.48 20.46
C THR A 140 -2.78 -1.16 20.36
N PHE A 141 -2.49 0.12 20.18
CA PHE A 141 -1.17 0.75 20.14
C PHE A 141 -0.47 0.70 21.51
N GLU A 142 -0.28 -0.48 22.11
CA GLU A 142 0.33 -0.62 23.44
C GLU A 142 1.50 -1.61 23.52
N SER A 143 1.96 -2.23 22.43
CA SER A 143 3.10 -3.17 22.50
C SER A 143 4.49 -2.54 22.50
N PHE A 144 4.64 -1.22 22.67
CA PHE A 144 5.94 -0.55 22.78
C PHE A 144 6.20 0.14 24.12
N LYS A 145 5.81 -0.46 25.25
CA LYS A 145 6.44 -0.15 26.54
C LYS A 145 6.50 -1.40 27.40
N THR A 146 7.68 -2.00 27.51
CA THR A 146 8.29 -2.56 28.75
C THR A 146 9.50 -3.43 28.39
N ASN A 147 10.69 -2.88 28.60
CA ASN A 147 11.72 -3.47 29.46
C ASN A 147 13.01 -2.67 29.31
N GLY A 148 13.08 -1.58 30.08
CA GLY A 148 14.36 -1.04 30.49
C GLY A 148 14.97 -2.01 31.49
N ASN A 149 16.10 -2.61 31.14
CA ASN A 149 17.05 -3.14 32.11
C ASN A 149 18.45 -2.68 31.71
N HIS A 150 19.04 -1.90 32.62
CA HIS A 150 20.41 -1.43 32.59
C HIS A 150 21.41 -2.57 32.36
N ALA A 151 22.25 -2.43 31.33
CA ALA A 151 23.60 -2.97 31.34
C ALA A 151 24.54 -2.04 30.57
N LYS A 152 25.77 -1.94 31.06
CA LYS A 152 26.72 -0.84 30.92
C LYS A 152 27.36 -0.74 29.53
N SER A 153 27.77 0.49 29.23
CA SER A 153 28.69 0.94 28.19
C SER A 153 29.90 0.03 27.97
N SER A 154 30.19 -0.26 26.69
CA SER A 154 31.55 -0.33 26.18
C SER A 154 31.58 -0.06 24.67
N THR A 155 32.37 0.94 24.32
CA THR A 155 32.72 1.49 23.01
C THR A 155 33.41 0.47 22.10
N SER A 156 33.02 0.41 20.82
CA SER A 156 33.91 0.02 19.71
C SER A 156 33.29 0.41 18.36
N ALA A 157 34.14 0.98 17.51
CA ALA A 157 33.84 1.68 16.27
C ALA A 157 32.98 0.90 15.26
N GLU A 158 32.09 1.63 14.58
CA GLU A 158 31.32 1.17 13.43
C GLU A 158 32.27 0.97 12.23
N GLU A 159 32.43 -0.28 11.81
CA GLU A 159 32.96 -0.61 10.48
C GLU A 159 31.81 -0.64 9.47
N CYS A 160 32.06 0.04 8.35
CA CYS A 160 31.24 0.13 7.16
C CYS A 160 30.83 -1.27 6.66
N SER A 161 29.54 -1.60 6.74
CA SER A 161 29.01 -2.85 6.20
C SER A 161 28.34 -2.62 4.85
N SER A 162 28.91 -3.28 3.83
CA SER A 162 28.33 -3.47 2.50
C SER A 162 26.88 -3.99 2.56
N PRO A 163 26.02 -3.71 1.56
CA PRO A 163 24.61 -4.06 1.59
C PRO A 163 24.45 -5.58 1.74
N SER A 164 23.93 -5.98 2.90
CA SER A 164 23.72 -7.38 3.26
C SER A 164 22.62 -8.01 2.39
N SER A 165 22.68 -9.34 2.27
CA SER A 165 21.75 -10.22 1.55
C SER A 165 20.25 -10.01 1.82
N GLU A 166 19.85 -9.21 2.81
CA GLU A 166 18.45 -8.96 3.18
C GLU A 166 17.70 -7.99 2.25
N THR A 167 18.42 -7.18 1.46
CA THR A 167 17.81 -6.22 0.52
C THR A 167 17.42 -6.86 -0.81
N ALA A 168 18.12 -7.92 -1.23
CA ALA A 168 17.87 -8.65 -2.48
C ALA A 168 16.51 -9.39 -2.49
N ASP A 169 15.94 -9.62 -1.31
CA ASP A 169 14.70 -10.39 -1.14
C ASP A 169 13.41 -9.56 -1.26
N ARG A 170 13.53 -8.23 -1.34
CA ARG A 170 12.39 -7.30 -1.30
C ARG A 170 12.00 -6.84 -2.69
N VAL A 171 10.70 -6.84 -2.99
CA VAL A 171 10.18 -6.34 -4.26
C VAL A 171 9.68 -4.92 -4.06
N VAL A 172 10.39 -3.92 -4.58
CA VAL A 172 9.93 -2.52 -4.57
C VAL A 172 8.68 -2.37 -5.42
N VAL A 173 7.63 -1.73 -4.91
CA VAL A 173 6.31 -1.61 -5.55
C VAL A 173 5.71 -0.22 -5.32
N ARG A 174 4.53 0.03 -5.89
CA ARG A 174 3.74 1.27 -5.70
C ARG A 174 4.58 2.51 -6.04
N GLY A 175 5.27 2.42 -7.19
CA GLY A 175 6.05 3.51 -7.75
C GLY A 175 7.30 3.87 -6.93
N GLY A 176 7.91 2.90 -6.23
CA GLY A 176 9.16 3.13 -5.51
C GLY A 176 8.99 3.46 -4.03
N LEU A 177 7.76 3.47 -3.51
CA LEU A 177 7.44 3.95 -2.16
C LEU A 177 7.30 2.83 -1.12
N TYR A 178 7.02 1.62 -1.58
CA TYR A 178 6.77 0.47 -0.71
C TYR A 178 7.60 -0.71 -1.19
N GLU A 179 7.77 -1.67 -0.30
CA GLU A 179 8.44 -2.92 -0.59
C GLU A 179 7.63 -4.11 -0.08
N VAL A 180 7.63 -5.17 -0.87
CA VAL A 180 6.94 -6.42 -0.57
C VAL A 180 7.96 -7.46 -0.15
N VAL A 181 7.71 -8.06 1.01
CA VAL A 181 8.40 -9.27 1.48
C VAL A 181 7.45 -10.44 1.28
N VAL A 182 7.59 -11.14 0.15
CA VAL A 182 6.68 -12.22 -0.25
C VAL A 182 6.55 -13.30 0.81
N PRO A 183 7.63 -13.87 1.40
CA PRO A 183 7.52 -14.89 2.44
C PRO A 183 6.72 -14.43 3.67
N LYS A 184 6.72 -13.13 3.99
CA LYS A 184 5.97 -12.56 5.13
C LYS A 184 4.58 -12.05 4.74
N ARG A 185 4.22 -12.11 3.46
CA ARG A 185 2.95 -11.60 2.91
C ARG A 185 2.66 -10.18 3.39
N ASN A 186 3.69 -9.35 3.33
CA ASN A 186 3.70 -8.01 3.88
C ASN A 186 4.19 -7.00 2.84
N CYS A 187 3.58 -5.82 2.84
CA CYS A 187 3.95 -4.64 2.07
C CYS A 187 4.15 -3.46 3.04
N THR A 188 5.35 -2.93 3.11
CA THR A 188 5.75 -1.85 4.04
C THR A 188 6.24 -0.62 3.30
N SER A 189 5.99 0.56 3.85
CA SER A 189 6.56 1.81 3.35
C SER A 189 8.09 1.82 3.47
N ILE A 190 8.75 2.45 2.50
CA ILE A 190 10.22 2.55 2.46
C ILE A 190 10.71 3.76 3.24
N PHE A 191 10.07 4.92 3.07
CA PHE A 191 10.62 6.20 3.55
C PHE A 191 10.12 6.62 4.93
N TRP A 192 8.91 6.19 5.31
CA TRP A 192 8.30 6.49 6.60
C TRP A 192 7.93 5.20 7.34
N PRO A 193 7.96 5.18 8.69
CA PRO A 193 7.59 4.02 9.48
C PRO A 193 6.06 3.85 9.58
N GLY A 194 5.62 2.67 10.01
CA GLY A 194 4.25 2.45 10.50
C GLY A 194 3.19 2.07 9.47
N GLU A 195 3.44 2.22 8.16
CA GLU A 195 2.51 1.73 7.13
C GLU A 195 2.87 0.30 6.69
N GLU A 196 2.19 -0.66 7.29
CA GLU A 196 2.28 -2.08 6.97
C GLU A 196 0.92 -2.62 6.51
N THR A 197 0.90 -3.35 5.40
CA THR A 197 -0.31 -3.97 4.85
C THR A 197 -0.07 -5.41 4.44
N VAL A 198 -1.09 -6.24 4.61
CA VAL A 198 -1.03 -7.63 4.14
C VAL A 198 -1.27 -7.71 2.64
N ILE A 199 -0.62 -8.66 1.98
CA ILE A 199 -0.83 -8.94 0.56
C ILE A 199 -1.46 -10.30 0.31
N THR A 200 -2.13 -10.42 -0.84
CA THR A 200 -2.66 -11.70 -1.32
C THR A 200 -2.49 -11.87 -2.82
N ARG A 201 -2.32 -13.12 -3.23
CA ARG A 201 -2.30 -13.56 -4.62
C ARG A 201 -3.74 -13.83 -5.08
N GLY A 202 -4.14 -13.27 -6.21
CA GLY A 202 -5.46 -13.50 -6.82
C GLY A 202 -5.37 -14.37 -8.06
N THR A 203 -6.05 -15.53 -8.05
CA THR A 203 -6.24 -16.39 -9.23
C THR A 203 -7.70 -16.53 -9.63
N TRP A 204 -8.61 -16.43 -8.67
CA TRP A 204 -10.06 -16.42 -8.88
C TRP A 204 -10.69 -15.15 -8.29
N PHE A 205 -11.72 -14.63 -8.96
CA PHE A 205 -12.29 -13.32 -8.66
C PHE A 205 -13.82 -13.35 -8.66
N TYR A 206 -14.44 -12.57 -7.79
CA TYR A 206 -15.89 -12.33 -7.84
C TYR A 206 -16.22 -11.44 -9.04
N GLU A 207 -17.11 -11.89 -9.94
CA GLU A 207 -17.42 -11.22 -11.23
C GLU A 207 -17.73 -9.72 -11.08
N ASN A 208 -18.52 -9.34 -10.08
CA ASN A 208 -19.01 -7.97 -9.95
C ASN A 208 -17.98 -7.01 -9.34
N THR A 209 -17.05 -7.51 -8.53
CA THR A 209 -16.16 -6.65 -7.71
C THR A 209 -14.69 -6.81 -8.06
N TRP A 210 -14.33 -7.86 -8.80
CA TRP A 210 -12.94 -8.25 -9.07
C TRP A 210 -12.08 -8.39 -7.80
N GLN A 211 -12.72 -8.56 -6.65
CA GLN A 211 -12.04 -8.88 -5.40
C GLN A 211 -11.53 -10.33 -5.47
N PRO A 212 -10.31 -10.60 -4.98
CA PRO A 212 -9.77 -11.95 -4.97
C PRO A 212 -10.59 -12.84 -4.04
N VAL A 213 -10.89 -14.05 -4.51
CA VAL A 213 -11.42 -15.12 -3.66
C VAL A 213 -10.37 -15.47 -2.60
N GLU A 214 -10.81 -15.85 -1.41
CA GLU A 214 -9.90 -16.25 -0.31
C GLU A 214 -8.91 -17.33 -0.77
N LEU A 215 -7.65 -17.20 -0.36
CA LEU A 215 -6.56 -17.99 -0.90
C LEU A 215 -6.80 -19.51 -0.81
N ASP A 216 -7.21 -20.03 0.36
CA ASP A 216 -7.51 -21.47 0.52
C ASP A 216 -8.58 -21.96 -0.47
N ILE A 217 -9.67 -21.19 -0.62
CA ILE A 217 -10.74 -21.53 -1.56
C ILE A 217 -10.23 -21.42 -3.00
N SER A 218 -9.41 -20.41 -3.30
CA SER A 218 -8.83 -20.16 -4.62
C SER A 218 -7.85 -21.25 -5.05
N GLU A 219 -7.04 -21.79 -4.14
CA GLU A 219 -6.13 -22.92 -4.38
C GLU A 219 -6.93 -24.21 -4.63
N ASP A 220 -7.95 -24.46 -3.80
CA ASP A 220 -8.87 -25.58 -3.97
C ASP A 220 -9.65 -25.52 -5.30
N LEU A 221 -10.10 -24.32 -5.68
CA LEU A 221 -10.77 -24.02 -6.95
C LEU A 221 -9.86 -24.33 -8.13
N GLU A 222 -8.63 -23.82 -8.10
CA GLU A 222 -7.68 -23.94 -9.20
C GLU A 222 -7.28 -25.40 -9.43
N GLN A 223 -6.99 -26.15 -8.36
CA GLN A 223 -6.65 -27.56 -8.48
C GLN A 223 -7.81 -28.38 -9.08
N ALA A 224 -9.04 -28.17 -8.60
CA ALA A 224 -10.23 -28.84 -9.13
C ALA A 224 -10.48 -28.45 -10.59
N HIS A 225 -10.43 -27.16 -10.90
CA HIS A 225 -10.66 -26.65 -12.25
C HIS A 225 -9.67 -27.23 -13.26
N LEU A 226 -8.36 -27.23 -12.96
CA LEU A 226 -7.35 -27.82 -13.84
C LEU A 226 -7.57 -29.32 -14.03
N SER A 227 -7.86 -30.08 -12.97
CA SER A 227 -8.13 -31.51 -13.10
C SER A 227 -9.34 -31.85 -13.99
N LEU A 228 -10.32 -30.95 -14.06
CA LEU A 228 -11.53 -31.13 -14.87
C LEU A 228 -11.33 -30.69 -16.33
N PHE A 229 -10.63 -29.58 -16.55
CA PHE A 229 -10.71 -28.85 -17.82
C PHE A 229 -9.38 -28.64 -18.53
N ILE A 230 -8.23 -28.99 -17.95
CA ILE A 230 -6.94 -28.80 -18.63
C ILE A 230 -6.93 -29.44 -20.03
N GLY A 231 -6.48 -28.69 -21.04
CA GLY A 231 -6.46 -29.11 -22.44
C GLY A 231 -7.81 -29.04 -23.16
N LYS A 232 -8.88 -28.57 -22.51
CA LYS A 232 -10.22 -28.45 -23.09
C LYS A 232 -10.59 -26.99 -23.35
N LYS A 233 -11.55 -26.78 -24.24
CA LYS A 233 -12.08 -25.45 -24.58
C LYS A 233 -13.43 -25.23 -23.91
N ASN A 234 -13.83 -23.97 -23.79
CA ASN A 234 -15.16 -23.65 -23.27
C ASN A 234 -16.28 -24.03 -24.26
N SER A 235 -16.03 -23.91 -25.58
CA SER A 235 -16.97 -24.32 -26.63
C SER A 235 -17.39 -25.80 -26.56
N ASP A 236 -16.53 -26.67 -26.03
CA ASP A 236 -16.82 -28.10 -25.81
C ASP A 236 -18.00 -28.33 -24.85
N TYR A 237 -18.36 -27.30 -24.07
CA TYR A 237 -19.38 -27.34 -23.01
C TYR A 237 -20.58 -26.42 -23.29
N VAL A 238 -20.60 -25.74 -24.44
CA VAL A 238 -21.73 -24.88 -24.81
C VAL A 238 -22.92 -25.76 -25.17
N HIS A 239 -23.91 -25.79 -24.30
CA HIS A 239 -25.19 -26.47 -24.54
C HIS A 239 -26.18 -25.54 -25.23
N ASP A 240 -27.04 -26.12 -26.08
CA ASP A 240 -28.12 -25.43 -26.78
C ASP A 240 -28.96 -24.60 -25.79
N ALA A 241 -29.23 -23.32 -26.11
CA ALA A 241 -29.84 -22.34 -25.21
C ALA A 241 -31.21 -22.76 -24.68
N LYS A 242 -31.84 -23.76 -25.31
CA LYS A 242 -33.13 -24.34 -24.95
C LYS A 242 -33.03 -25.41 -23.86
N THR A 243 -31.84 -25.94 -23.58
CA THR A 243 -31.63 -27.00 -22.58
C THR A 243 -31.14 -26.42 -21.25
N PRO A 244 -31.69 -26.86 -20.10
CA PRO A 244 -31.21 -26.41 -18.80
C PRO A 244 -29.76 -26.88 -18.59
N LYS A 245 -28.86 -25.93 -18.29
CA LYS A 245 -27.45 -26.22 -18.03
C LYS A 245 -27.32 -27.19 -16.87
N LYS A 246 -26.65 -28.32 -17.12
CA LYS A 246 -26.37 -29.34 -16.12
C LYS A 246 -25.06 -29.02 -15.42
N VAL A 247 -25.01 -29.20 -14.10
CA VAL A 247 -23.76 -29.11 -13.35
C VAL A 247 -22.83 -30.24 -13.80
N VAL A 248 -21.64 -29.88 -14.26
CA VAL A 248 -20.58 -30.81 -14.67
C VAL A 248 -19.88 -31.37 -13.43
N HIS A 249 -19.62 -30.53 -12.43
CA HIS A 249 -18.97 -30.94 -11.20
C HIS A 249 -19.37 -30.05 -10.03
N THR A 250 -19.47 -30.64 -8.84
CA THR A 250 -19.66 -29.94 -7.57
C THR A 250 -18.53 -30.31 -6.61
N LYS A 251 -17.80 -29.31 -6.10
CA LYS A 251 -16.84 -29.47 -5.00
C LYS A 251 -17.46 -28.92 -3.71
N GLN A 252 -17.67 -29.81 -2.75
CA GLN A 252 -18.11 -29.44 -1.41
C GLN A 252 -16.91 -28.97 -0.58
N LEU A 253 -16.97 -27.76 -0.03
CA LEU A 253 -16.03 -27.25 0.97
C LEU A 253 -16.70 -27.27 2.35
N ALA A 254 -15.97 -26.89 3.41
CA ALA A 254 -16.51 -26.89 4.77
C ALA A 254 -17.75 -26.00 4.95
N GLU A 255 -17.73 -24.80 4.34
CA GLU A 255 -18.78 -23.77 4.51
C GLU A 255 -19.40 -23.34 3.18
N ASN A 256 -18.84 -23.78 2.05
CA ASN A 256 -19.26 -23.36 0.71
C ASN A 256 -19.31 -24.56 -0.25
N ASN A 257 -20.01 -24.40 -1.36
CA ASN A 257 -20.01 -25.35 -2.48
C ASN A 257 -19.64 -24.63 -3.76
N ILE A 258 -18.89 -25.29 -4.62
CA ILE A 258 -18.55 -24.75 -5.93
C ILE A 258 -19.15 -25.65 -6.99
N ASP A 259 -19.92 -25.06 -7.90
CA ASP A 259 -20.46 -25.75 -9.07
C ASP A 259 -19.79 -25.23 -10.34
N TRP A 260 -19.36 -26.16 -11.19
CA TRP A 260 -18.91 -25.89 -12.55
C TRP A 260 -20.01 -26.34 -13.52
N TYR A 261 -20.46 -25.42 -14.37
CA TYR A 261 -21.33 -25.71 -15.50
C TYR A 261 -20.53 -25.80 -16.81
N ALA A 262 -19.44 -25.05 -16.89
CA ALA A 262 -18.47 -25.02 -17.99
C ALA A 262 -17.15 -24.41 -17.48
N PRO A 263 -16.04 -24.45 -18.25
CA PRO A 263 -14.79 -23.80 -17.84
C PRO A 263 -14.93 -22.34 -17.39
N LEU A 264 -15.74 -21.53 -18.09
CA LEU A 264 -15.96 -20.12 -17.77
C LEU A 264 -17.25 -19.84 -16.97
N GLU A 265 -17.93 -20.89 -16.51
CA GLU A 265 -19.18 -20.81 -15.75
C GLU A 265 -19.05 -21.55 -14.43
N VAL A 266 -18.48 -20.85 -13.45
CA VAL A 266 -18.17 -21.36 -12.11
C VAL A 266 -18.87 -20.50 -11.06
N TYR A 267 -19.54 -21.16 -10.12
CA TYR A 267 -20.33 -20.47 -9.09
C TYR A 267 -19.97 -20.97 -7.69
N LEU A 268 -19.80 -20.04 -6.75
CA LEU A 268 -19.61 -20.29 -5.33
C LEU A 268 -20.92 -20.04 -4.58
N TYR A 269 -21.40 -21.05 -3.87
CA TYR A 269 -22.59 -21.00 -3.02
C TYR A 269 -22.17 -21.12 -1.56
N SER A 270 -22.66 -20.22 -0.71
CA SER A 270 -22.53 -20.41 0.74
C SER A 270 -23.50 -21.49 1.23
N GLN A 271 -23.03 -22.34 2.15
CA GLN A 271 -23.89 -23.33 2.83
C GLN A 271 -24.69 -22.73 3.99
N ALA A 272 -24.61 -21.41 4.24
CA ALA A 272 -25.47 -20.72 5.21
C ALA A 272 -26.94 -21.07 4.92
N THR A 273 -27.51 -21.87 5.82
CA THR A 273 -28.63 -22.78 5.57
C THR A 273 -29.84 -22.14 4.85
N PRO A 274 -30.13 -22.47 3.57
CA PRO A 274 -31.52 -22.49 3.15
C PRO A 274 -32.12 -23.74 3.80
N SER A 275 -33.06 -23.55 4.73
CA SER A 275 -33.74 -24.61 5.48
C SER A 275 -34.07 -25.81 4.58
N LYS A 276 -34.00 -27.04 5.11
CA LYS A 276 -34.30 -28.30 4.38
C LYS A 276 -35.63 -28.26 3.61
N ILE A 277 -36.57 -27.43 4.06
CA ILE A 277 -37.88 -27.16 3.45
C ILE A 277 -37.74 -26.40 2.11
N VAL A 278 -36.82 -25.43 2.01
CA VAL A 278 -36.60 -24.60 0.81
C VAL A 278 -35.92 -25.39 -0.31
N ARG A 279 -35.02 -26.32 0.03
CA ARG A 279 -34.36 -27.20 -0.94
C ARG A 279 -35.34 -28.19 -1.61
N ASN A 280 -36.30 -28.72 -0.85
CA ASN A 280 -37.29 -29.67 -1.38
C ASN A 280 -38.47 -29.00 -2.10
N LEU A 281 -38.80 -27.74 -1.79
CA LEU A 281 -39.84 -26.98 -2.49
C LEU A 281 -39.35 -26.41 -3.83
N THR A 282 -38.08 -26.02 -3.91
CA THR A 282 -37.50 -25.44 -5.15
C THR A 282 -37.06 -26.48 -6.18
N SER A 283 -36.84 -27.74 -5.79
CA SER A 283 -36.57 -28.83 -6.75
C SER A 283 -37.81 -29.26 -7.54
N ARG A 284 -39.02 -28.93 -7.07
CA ARG A 284 -40.30 -29.33 -7.70
C ARG A 284 -40.96 -28.22 -8.55
N LEU A 285 -40.57 -26.96 -8.40
CA LEU A 285 -40.98 -25.87 -9.30
C LEU A 285 -39.78 -25.47 -10.16
N GLY A 286 -39.67 -26.12 -11.32
CA GLY A 286 -38.54 -26.10 -12.26
C GLY A 286 -37.60 -24.89 -12.23
N GLY A 287 -36.35 -25.15 -11.88
CA GLY A 287 -35.11 -24.63 -12.49
C GLY A 287 -34.83 -23.12 -12.58
N TYR A 288 -35.80 -22.24 -12.31
CA TYR A 288 -35.66 -20.80 -12.57
C TYR A 288 -35.35 -19.99 -11.31
N PHE A 289 -35.68 -20.50 -10.12
CA PHE A 289 -35.57 -19.75 -8.86
C PHE A 289 -34.28 -20.01 -8.05
N GLN A 290 -33.39 -20.91 -8.50
CA GLN A 290 -32.08 -21.14 -7.88
C GLN A 290 -30.99 -20.13 -8.32
N LYS A 291 -31.25 -19.29 -9.33
CA LYS A 291 -30.24 -18.47 -10.00
C LYS A 291 -29.67 -17.28 -9.23
N LYS A 292 -30.11 -16.97 -8.00
CA LYS A 292 -29.70 -15.74 -7.28
C LYS A 292 -28.89 -15.92 -5.98
N SER A 293 -28.52 -17.15 -5.59
CA SER A 293 -27.81 -17.36 -4.31
C SER A 293 -26.32 -17.70 -4.45
N GLY A 294 -25.79 -17.80 -5.67
CA GLY A 294 -24.39 -18.12 -5.93
C GLY A 294 -23.64 -16.92 -6.51
N TYR A 295 -22.41 -16.73 -6.08
CA TYR A 295 -21.51 -15.74 -6.67
C TYR A 295 -20.79 -16.35 -7.87
N ARG A 296 -20.91 -15.74 -9.05
CA ARG A 296 -20.13 -16.15 -10.22
C ARG A 296 -18.66 -15.78 -10.00
N LEU A 297 -17.79 -16.75 -10.26
CA LEU A 297 -16.35 -16.61 -10.16
C LEU A 297 -15.71 -16.58 -11.54
N LEU A 298 -14.68 -15.75 -11.70
CA LEU A 298 -13.89 -15.60 -12.90
C LEU A 298 -12.45 -16.07 -12.65
N ARG A 299 -11.91 -16.85 -13.59
CA ARG A 299 -10.55 -17.36 -13.52
C ARG A 299 -9.57 -16.41 -14.20
N GLY A 300 -8.55 -15.99 -13.46
CA GLY A 300 -7.59 -14.96 -13.88
C GLY A 300 -8.20 -13.56 -13.90
N TYR A 301 -7.34 -12.55 -13.82
CA TYR A 301 -7.77 -11.15 -13.69
C TYR A 301 -8.26 -10.53 -15.01
N LYS A 302 -9.18 -9.57 -14.97
CA LYS A 302 -9.71 -8.88 -16.17
C LYS A 302 -8.61 -8.35 -17.08
N ASP A 303 -7.62 -7.67 -16.50
CA ASP A 303 -6.57 -6.98 -17.22
C ASP A 303 -5.26 -7.75 -17.10
N LEU A 304 -4.66 -8.09 -18.24
CA LEU A 304 -3.35 -8.74 -18.26
C LEU A 304 -2.30 -7.81 -17.67
N ALA A 305 -1.49 -8.32 -16.75
CA ALA A 305 -0.37 -7.57 -16.20
C ALA A 305 0.70 -7.37 -17.27
N THR A 306 1.17 -6.13 -17.42
CA THR A 306 2.19 -5.78 -18.40
C THR A 306 3.30 -4.95 -17.77
N ASP A 307 4.51 -5.03 -18.32
CA ASP A 307 5.61 -4.17 -17.88
C ASP A 307 5.36 -2.68 -18.18
N LYS A 308 4.46 -2.35 -19.11
CA LYS A 308 4.05 -0.98 -19.42
C LYS A 308 3.23 -0.33 -18.30
N ASP A 309 2.73 -1.14 -17.36
CA ASP A 309 1.96 -0.67 -16.22
C ASP A 309 2.88 -0.08 -15.12
N LYS A 310 4.20 -0.05 -15.36
CA LYS A 310 5.18 0.57 -14.47
C LYS A 310 4.81 2.05 -14.25
N HIS A 311 4.80 2.48 -13.00
CA HIS A 311 4.71 3.91 -12.69
C HIS A 311 5.87 4.68 -13.34
N LYS A 312 5.58 5.91 -13.77
CA LYS A 312 6.60 6.85 -14.20
C LYS A 312 7.59 7.09 -13.04
N ASP A 313 8.84 7.32 -13.40
CA ASP A 313 9.86 7.64 -12.41
C ASP A 313 9.55 9.00 -11.77
N ILE A 314 10.02 9.21 -10.54
CA ILE A 314 9.71 10.43 -9.76
C ILE A 314 10.56 11.57 -10.33
N SER A 315 9.90 12.64 -10.79
CA SER A 315 10.58 13.81 -11.33
C SER A 315 10.56 15.02 -10.40
N HIS A 316 9.63 15.06 -9.45
CA HIS A 316 9.57 16.12 -8.43
C HIS A 316 9.36 15.49 -7.05
N LEU A 317 10.25 15.77 -6.11
CA LEU A 317 10.13 15.32 -4.73
C LEU A 317 9.61 16.47 -3.85
N VAL A 318 8.50 16.24 -3.14
CA VAL A 318 7.85 17.25 -2.30
C VAL A 318 7.82 16.77 -0.85
N PHE A 319 8.49 17.48 0.05
CA PHE A 319 8.42 17.19 1.48
C PHE A 319 7.19 17.85 2.12
N VAL A 320 6.33 17.07 2.75
CA VAL A 320 5.14 17.54 3.44
C VAL A 320 5.43 17.60 4.94
N VAL A 321 5.60 18.83 5.43
CA VAL A 321 5.91 19.11 6.83
C VAL A 321 4.64 19.58 7.54
N HIS A 322 4.33 19.00 8.70
CA HIS A 322 3.21 19.47 9.52
C HIS A 322 3.63 20.68 10.37
N GLY A 323 2.66 21.54 10.71
CA GLY A 323 2.82 22.63 11.67
C GLY A 323 2.61 22.21 13.14
N ILE A 324 2.24 23.18 13.98
CA ILE A 324 1.92 23.02 15.41
C ILE A 324 0.75 22.01 15.60
N GLY A 325 0.78 21.21 16.66
CA GLY A 325 -0.42 20.46 17.07
C GLY A 325 -0.39 18.94 16.88
N GLN A 326 0.75 18.35 16.51
CA GLN A 326 0.79 16.96 16.05
C GLN A 326 0.68 15.91 17.19
N LYS A 327 0.86 16.31 18.46
CA LYS A 327 1.09 15.38 19.58
C LYS A 327 -0.09 14.43 19.88
N MET A 328 -1.30 14.71 19.39
CA MET A 328 -2.48 13.84 19.59
C MET A 328 -2.50 12.62 18.66
N ASP A 329 -1.79 12.65 17.53
CA ASP A 329 -1.74 11.55 16.56
C ASP A 329 -0.34 11.51 15.92
N ILE A 330 0.67 11.27 16.77
CA ILE A 330 2.08 11.16 16.36
C ILE A 330 2.16 10.11 15.23
N GLY A 331 2.61 10.57 14.06
CA GLY A 331 2.70 9.79 12.82
C GLY A 331 1.40 9.67 12.03
N GLY A 332 0.26 9.34 12.65
CA GLY A 332 -0.98 9.04 11.91
C GLY A 332 -1.53 10.19 11.03
N ARG A 333 -1.53 11.44 11.53
CA ARG A 333 -2.13 12.58 10.81
C ARG A 333 -1.32 13.04 9.62
N ILE A 334 0.00 13.10 9.74
CA ILE A 334 0.85 13.60 8.65
C ILE A 334 0.88 12.61 7.49
N LEU A 335 0.89 11.31 7.78
CA LEU A 335 0.75 10.26 6.76
C LEU A 335 -0.59 10.39 6.02
N HIS A 336 -1.69 10.53 6.76
CA HIS A 336 -3.03 10.68 6.16
C HIS A 336 -3.14 11.94 5.29
N ASN A 337 -2.74 13.11 5.81
CA ASN A 337 -2.79 14.37 5.07
C ASN A 337 -1.91 14.34 3.83
N THR A 338 -0.71 13.75 3.92
CA THR A 338 0.19 13.58 2.78
C THR A 338 -0.44 12.66 1.74
N SER A 339 -1.11 11.57 2.16
CA SER A 339 -1.84 10.70 1.25
C SER A 339 -3.01 11.41 0.55
N LEU A 340 -3.71 12.31 1.25
CA LEU A 340 -4.79 13.10 0.68
C LEU A 340 -4.26 14.12 -0.35
N ILE A 341 -3.18 14.83 -0.03
CA ILE A 341 -2.51 15.74 -0.97
C ILE A 341 -2.07 14.98 -2.22
N ARG A 342 -1.38 13.84 -2.05
CA ARG A 342 -0.96 12.99 -3.16
C ARG A 342 -2.11 12.59 -4.06
N HIS A 343 -3.22 12.13 -3.48
CA HIS A 343 -4.41 11.72 -4.25
C HIS A 343 -5.03 12.90 -5.02
N ASN A 344 -5.19 14.05 -4.38
CA ASN A 344 -5.77 15.24 -5.01
C ASN A 344 -4.89 15.76 -6.14
N VAL A 345 -3.58 15.85 -5.93
CA VAL A 345 -2.63 16.30 -6.96
C VAL A 345 -2.59 15.32 -8.12
N THR A 346 -2.60 14.00 -7.86
CA THR A 346 -2.65 12.98 -8.93
C THR A 346 -3.92 13.13 -9.76
N THR A 347 -5.07 13.30 -9.11
CA THR A 347 -6.37 13.49 -9.79
C THR A 347 -6.39 14.76 -10.64
N LEU A 348 -5.83 15.87 -10.13
CA LEU A 348 -5.73 17.12 -10.88
C LEU A 348 -4.75 17.01 -12.05
N HIS A 349 -3.62 16.33 -11.86
CA HIS A 349 -2.62 16.11 -12.90
C HIS A 349 -3.18 15.27 -14.05
N GLU A 350 -3.87 14.18 -13.76
CA GLU A 350 -4.53 13.34 -14.78
C GLU A 350 -5.59 14.12 -15.57
N ARG A 351 -6.31 15.04 -14.91
CA ARG A 351 -7.37 15.84 -15.54
C ARG A 351 -6.83 17.02 -16.36
N LEU A 352 -5.83 17.73 -15.84
CA LEU A 352 -5.34 18.99 -16.42
C LEU A 352 -4.11 18.80 -17.31
N PHE A 353 -3.30 17.75 -17.06
CA PHE A 353 -2.04 17.47 -17.74
C PHE A 353 -1.90 16.01 -18.19
N PRO A 354 -2.89 15.41 -18.87
CA PRO A 354 -2.88 13.97 -19.21
C PRO A 354 -1.68 13.54 -20.07
N SER A 355 -1.13 14.45 -20.87
CA SER A 355 0.03 14.19 -21.74
C SER A 355 1.38 14.32 -21.03
N SER A 356 1.41 14.84 -19.79
CA SER A 356 2.66 15.08 -19.07
C SER A 356 3.27 13.76 -18.57
N SER A 357 4.58 13.58 -18.77
CA SER A 357 5.35 12.46 -18.21
C SER A 357 5.81 12.71 -16.77
N GLU A 358 5.61 13.91 -16.24
CA GLU A 358 6.08 14.31 -14.92
C GLU A 358 5.29 13.61 -13.81
N ARG A 359 5.99 13.25 -12.73
CA ARG A 359 5.39 12.67 -11.53
C ARG A 359 5.98 13.34 -10.29
N ALA A 360 5.11 14.08 -9.59
CA ALA A 360 5.41 14.58 -8.26
C ALA A 360 5.10 13.52 -7.21
N GLU A 361 5.98 13.39 -6.22
CA GLU A 361 5.81 12.46 -5.11
C GLU A 361 5.97 13.16 -3.77
N PHE A 362 5.11 12.82 -2.81
CA PHE A 362 4.95 13.59 -1.58
C PHE A 362 5.44 12.77 -0.39
N PHE A 363 6.45 13.24 0.33
CA PHE A 363 7.05 12.52 1.45
C PHE A 363 6.62 13.15 2.77
N PRO A 364 5.92 12.42 3.65
CA PRO A 364 5.55 12.90 4.97
C PRO A 364 6.81 13.06 5.83
N VAL A 365 6.96 14.22 6.47
CA VAL A 365 8.10 14.51 7.34
C VAL A 365 7.69 14.39 8.80
N GLU A 366 8.07 13.28 9.43
CA GLU A 366 7.80 13.00 10.84
C GLU A 366 8.96 13.47 11.76
N TRP A 367 9.13 14.80 11.86
CA TRP A 367 10.24 15.36 12.63
C TRP A 367 10.01 15.34 14.15
N ARG A 368 8.75 15.38 14.61
CA ARG A 368 8.42 15.57 16.03
C ARG A 368 8.62 14.31 16.88
N THR A 369 8.48 13.12 16.29
CA THR A 369 8.53 11.82 16.97
C THR A 369 9.90 11.57 17.63
N ASN A 370 10.97 12.02 16.96
CA ASN A 370 12.34 11.82 17.42
C ASN A 370 12.87 12.98 18.30
N LEU A 371 12.02 13.97 18.62
CA LEU A 371 12.44 15.18 19.32
C LEU A 371 12.03 15.16 20.80
N THR A 372 13.02 15.04 21.70
CA THR A 372 12.85 15.08 23.16
C THR A 372 13.19 16.45 23.72
N LEU A 373 12.24 17.39 23.69
CA LEU A 373 12.49 18.79 24.07
C LEU A 373 12.58 19.03 25.58
N ASP A 374 12.01 18.16 26.43
CA ASP A 374 11.93 18.40 27.89
C ASP A 374 12.47 17.24 28.74
N GLY A 375 13.04 16.21 28.12
CA GLY A 375 13.55 15.03 28.83
C GLY A 375 12.50 14.34 29.73
N GLY A 376 11.20 14.53 29.49
CA GLY A 376 10.13 14.01 30.34
C GLY A 376 9.96 14.74 31.68
N LEU A 377 10.67 15.87 31.91
CA LEU A 377 10.56 16.67 33.14
C LEU A 377 9.12 17.12 33.38
N VAL A 378 8.43 17.50 32.32
CA VAL A 378 7.07 18.02 32.43
C VAL A 378 6.11 16.86 32.77
N GLU A 379 6.38 15.62 32.33
CA GLU A 379 5.64 14.41 32.71
C GLU A 379 5.86 14.07 34.19
N ALA A 380 7.11 14.16 34.66
CA ALA A 380 7.49 13.88 36.05
C ALA A 380 6.83 14.82 37.08
N ILE A 381 6.54 16.07 36.72
CA ILE A 381 5.91 17.06 37.62
C ILE A 381 4.38 17.12 37.52
N THR A 382 3.76 16.29 36.67
CA THR A 382 2.30 16.33 36.47
C THR A 382 1.55 15.51 37.51
N PRO A 383 0.61 16.10 38.26
CA PRO A 383 -0.30 15.35 39.10
C PRO A 383 -1.23 14.46 38.28
N LEU A 384 -1.41 13.19 38.67
CA LEU A 384 -2.20 12.17 37.97
C LEU A 384 -3.61 12.64 37.54
N HIS A 385 -4.27 13.45 38.36
CA HIS A 385 -5.62 13.98 38.11
C HIS A 385 -5.69 15.08 37.05
N LEU A 386 -4.55 15.63 36.61
CA LEU A 386 -4.47 16.70 35.60
C LEU A 386 -4.00 16.20 34.23
N THR A 387 -3.71 14.91 34.09
CA THR A 387 -3.14 14.32 32.88
C THR A 387 -4.02 14.52 31.64
N GLN A 388 -5.35 14.45 31.76
CA GLN A 388 -6.28 14.65 30.63
C GLN A 388 -6.35 16.12 30.17
N LEU A 389 -6.47 17.07 31.10
CA LEU A 389 -6.47 18.50 30.80
C LEU A 389 -5.12 18.92 30.19
N ARG A 390 -4.04 18.38 30.75
CA ARG A 390 -2.68 18.56 30.25
C ARG A 390 -2.48 17.96 28.86
N ASN A 391 -3.03 16.79 28.55
CA ASN A 391 -2.91 16.22 27.21
C ASN A 391 -3.49 17.18 26.17
N ILE A 392 -4.64 17.80 26.45
CA ILE A 392 -5.28 18.81 25.59
C ILE A 392 -4.41 20.07 25.43
N LEU A 393 -3.85 20.59 26.53
CA LEU A 393 -2.97 21.77 26.51
C LEU A 393 -1.62 21.48 25.83
N ASN A 394 -1.04 20.30 26.07
CA ASN A 394 0.23 19.86 25.51
C ASN A 394 0.14 19.51 24.02
N THR A 395 -1.06 19.30 23.47
CA THR A 395 -1.24 19.05 22.04
C THR A 395 -0.78 20.23 21.21
N SER A 396 -1.00 21.47 21.65
CA SER A 396 -0.75 22.67 20.84
C SER A 396 -0.03 23.80 21.59
N ALA A 397 -0.27 24.00 22.89
CA ALA A 397 0.28 25.14 23.62
C ALA A 397 1.77 24.97 23.97
N MET A 398 2.22 23.73 24.26
CA MET A 398 3.65 23.49 24.47
C MET A 398 4.46 23.68 23.19
N ASP A 399 3.95 23.23 22.05
CA ASP A 399 4.61 23.47 20.77
C ASP A 399 4.81 24.98 20.55
N ILE A 400 3.79 25.83 20.80
CA ILE A 400 3.92 27.30 20.76
C ILE A 400 5.04 27.80 21.70
N MET A 401 5.12 27.30 22.93
CA MET A 401 6.18 27.67 23.87
C MET A 401 7.57 27.23 23.38
N TYR A 402 7.66 26.09 22.69
CA TYR A 402 8.92 25.62 22.12
C TYR A 402 9.32 26.45 20.90
N TYR A 403 8.39 26.80 20.01
CA TYR A 403 8.66 27.67 18.87
C TYR A 403 9.07 29.09 19.28
N THR A 404 8.52 29.60 20.37
CA THR A 404 8.85 30.95 20.87
C THR A 404 10.13 31.00 21.71
N SER A 405 10.63 29.86 22.18
CA SER A 405 11.92 29.76 22.87
C SER A 405 13.07 29.69 21.87
N PRO A 406 14.06 30.60 21.91
CA PRO A 406 15.20 30.56 20.98
C PRO A 406 15.97 29.23 21.01
N ILE A 407 16.06 28.59 22.18
CA ILE A 407 16.78 27.32 22.36
C ILE A 407 16.00 26.16 21.73
N TYR A 408 14.71 26.03 22.08
CA TYR A 408 13.89 24.93 21.59
C TYR A 408 13.54 25.08 20.11
N CYS A 409 13.43 26.31 19.60
CA CYS A 409 13.28 26.59 18.17
C CYS A 409 14.48 26.07 17.36
N ALA A 410 15.71 26.33 17.82
CA ALA A 410 16.92 25.79 17.18
C ALA A 410 16.97 24.25 17.20
N GLU A 411 16.54 23.62 18.30
CA GLU A 411 16.42 22.16 18.38
C GLU A 411 15.37 21.60 17.42
N ILE A 412 14.20 22.25 17.31
CA ILE A 412 13.15 21.88 16.35
C ILE A 412 13.67 21.99 14.91
N GLN A 413 14.29 23.12 14.55
CA GLN A 413 14.85 23.32 13.22
C GLN A 413 15.89 22.25 12.88
N ARG A 414 16.81 21.95 13.81
CA ARG A 414 17.80 20.89 13.61
C ARG A 414 17.17 19.51 13.46
N GLY A 415 16.13 19.20 14.24
CA GLY A 415 15.37 17.95 14.12
C GLY A 415 14.68 17.82 12.74
N LEU A 416 14.05 18.89 12.28
CA LEU A 416 13.42 18.95 10.96
C LEU A 416 14.44 18.79 9.83
N ILE A 417 15.55 19.54 9.87
CA ILE A 417 16.64 19.46 8.87
C ILE A 417 17.20 18.04 8.82
N THR A 418 17.43 17.42 9.98
CA THR A 418 17.92 16.04 10.06
C THR A 418 16.97 15.07 9.37
N GLU A 419 15.67 15.20 9.60
CA GLU A 419 14.67 14.31 8.99
C GLU A 419 14.51 14.54 7.47
N LEU A 420 14.56 15.80 7.02
CA LEU A 420 14.56 16.13 5.59
C LEU A 420 15.76 15.53 4.87
N ASN A 421 16.96 15.72 5.42
CA ASN A 421 18.19 15.16 4.86
C ASN A 421 18.17 13.63 4.88
N ARG A 422 17.64 13.00 5.94
CA ARG A 422 17.48 11.53 6.03
C ARG A 422 16.59 11.01 4.90
N LEU A 423 15.42 11.60 4.70
CA LEU A 423 14.48 11.19 3.65
C LEU A 423 15.06 11.40 2.25
N TYR A 424 15.74 12.51 2.02
CA TYR A 424 16.41 12.79 0.74
C TYR A 424 17.57 11.83 0.46
N ALA A 425 18.44 11.59 1.44
CA ALA A 425 19.54 10.63 1.29
C ALA A 425 19.02 9.23 0.95
N MET A 426 17.95 8.77 1.62
CA MET A 426 17.29 7.50 1.30
C MET A 426 16.73 7.46 -0.12
N PHE A 427 16.20 8.59 -0.61
CA PHE A 427 15.68 8.72 -1.97
C PHE A 427 16.81 8.65 -3.00
N VAL A 428 17.89 9.41 -2.80
CA VAL A 428 19.06 9.44 -3.70
C VAL A 428 19.75 8.07 -3.75
N GLU A 429 19.93 7.41 -2.60
CA GLU A 429 20.51 6.06 -2.52
C GLU A 429 19.76 5.06 -3.43
N ARG A 430 18.43 5.20 -3.53
CA ARG A 430 17.57 4.32 -4.33
C ARG A 430 17.37 4.79 -5.77
N ASN A 431 17.74 6.02 -6.07
CA ASN A 431 17.59 6.64 -7.38
C ASN A 431 18.92 7.29 -7.83
N PRO A 432 20.02 6.51 -7.92
CA PRO A 432 21.37 7.06 -8.13
C PRO A 432 21.58 7.72 -9.51
N SER A 433 20.69 7.49 -10.46
CA SER A 433 20.74 8.06 -11.81
C SER A 433 19.80 9.25 -12.02
N HIS A 434 19.08 9.67 -10.98
CA HIS A 434 18.15 10.78 -11.08
C HIS A 434 18.79 12.07 -10.53
N ASP A 435 18.97 13.06 -11.40
CA ASP A 435 18.99 14.47 -10.97
C ASP A 435 17.53 14.83 -10.63
N VAL A 436 17.22 14.94 -9.33
CA VAL A 436 15.91 15.39 -8.82
C VAL A 436 16.07 16.69 -8.04
#